data_AF-A0A3A9F3H9-F1
#
_entry.id   AF-A0A3A9F3H9-F1
#
_cell.length_a   1.000
_cell.length_b   1.000
_cell.length_c   1.000
_cell.angle_alpha   90.00
_cell.angle_beta   90.00
_cell.angle_gamma   90.00
#
_symmetry.space_group_name_H-M   'P 1'
#
loop_
_entity.id
_entity.type
_entity.pdbx_description
1 polymer ?
#
loop_
_entity_poly.entity_id
_entity_poly.type
_entity_poly.pdbx_seq_one_letter_code
_entity_poly.pdbx_strand_id
1 'polypeptide(L)' 'MTGYYTGKCRRIRFLKEKRPPVFGGLNLGVGQQYSLNITNDIGIVVQYGRMDINQPNLSYLATMGFAEG' A
#
# COMPACT_ATOMS: atom_id res chain seq x y z
N MET A 1 -3.23 -4.00 -13.98
CA MET A 1 -4.50 -3.32 -13.67
C MET A 1 -4.19 -2.19 -12.71
N THR A 2 -4.60 -0.96 -13.01
CA THR A 2 -4.19 0.25 -12.28
C THR A 2 -5.37 0.78 -11.48
N GLY A 3 -5.18 0.97 -10.18
CA GLY A 3 -6.14 1.64 -9.32
C GLY A 3 -5.79 3.12 -9.15
N TYR A 4 -6.80 3.96 -8.95
CA TYR A 4 -6.62 5.38 -8.69
C TYR A 4 -7.30 5.74 -7.37
N TYR A 5 -6.65 6.63 -6.61
CA TYR A 5 -7.19 7.14 -5.35
C TYR A 5 -6.88 8.63 -5.23
N THR A 6 -7.88 9.42 -4.85
CA THR A 6 -7.71 10.88 -4.63
C THR A 6 -7.54 11.17 -3.13
N GLY A 7 -6.38 11.73 -2.77
CA GLY A 7 -6.09 12.22 -1.43
C GLY A 7 -6.56 13.65 -1.19
N LYS A 8 -6.73 14.04 0.08
CA LYS A 8 -6.87 15.45 0.46
C LYS A 8 -5.49 16.01 0.81
N CYS A 9 -5.21 17.26 0.45
CA CYS A 9 -3.97 17.93 0.80
C CYS A 9 -3.75 17.97 2.32
N ARG A 10 -2.47 17.88 2.73
CA ARG A 10 -2.03 17.91 4.15
C ARG A 10 -2.72 16.87 5.03
N ARG A 11 -2.99 15.68 4.48
CA ARG A 11 -3.57 14.55 5.21
C ARG A 11 -2.79 13.28 4.95
N ILE A 12 -2.74 12.42 5.95
CA ILE A 12 -2.23 11.06 5.84
C ILE A 12 -3.36 10.17 5.37
N ARG A 13 -3.06 9.22 4.47
CA ARG A 13 -4.02 8.22 4.06
C ARG A 13 -3.48 6.80 4.22
N PHE A 14 -4.31 5.96 4.84
CA PHE A 14 -4.11 4.53 4.90
C PHE A 14 -4.88 3.83 3.79
N LEU A 15 -4.14 3.05 2.99
CA LEU A 15 -4.68 2.17 1.97
C LEU A 15 -4.50 0.73 2.46
N LYS A 16 -5.59 -0.05 2.45
CA LYS A 16 -5.57 -1.45 2.88
C LYS A 16 -5.66 -2.34 1.65
N GLU A 17 -4.76 -3.31 1.58
CA GLU A 17 -4.61 -4.24 0.45
C GLU A 17 -5.90 -4.96 0.07
N LYS A 18 -6.66 -5.44 1.06
CA LYS A 18 -7.96 -6.13 0.87
C LYS A 18 -9.13 -5.20 0.48
N ARG A 19 -8.88 -3.98 -0.01
CA ARG A 19 -9.94 -3.12 -0.55
C ARG A 19 -9.83 -3.09 -2.08
N PRO A 20 -10.65 -3.88 -2.81
CA PRO A 20 -10.60 -3.99 -4.27
C PRO A 20 -10.60 -2.65 -5.01
N PRO A 21 -11.38 -1.61 -4.61
CA PRO A 21 -11.41 -0.35 -5.35
C PRO A 21 -10.06 0.37 -5.43
N VAL A 22 -9.17 0.16 -4.45
CA VAL A 22 -7.90 0.87 -4.36
C VAL A 22 -6.90 0.36 -5.40
N PHE A 23 -6.98 -0.92 -5.78
CA PHE A 23 -6.10 -1.55 -6.75
C PHE A 23 -6.80 -1.77 -8.11
N GLY A 24 -7.82 -0.97 -8.40
CA GLY A 24 -8.55 -1.02 -9.66
C GLY A 24 -9.35 -2.31 -9.83
N GLY A 25 -9.83 -2.92 -8.75
CA GLY A 25 -10.57 -4.19 -8.77
C GLY A 25 -9.68 -5.43 -8.64
N LEU A 26 -8.35 -5.27 -8.57
CA LEU A 26 -7.44 -6.38 -8.29
C LEU A 26 -7.67 -6.93 -6.88
N ASN A 27 -7.94 -8.23 -6.79
CA ASN A 27 -8.03 -8.95 -5.53
C ASN A 27 -6.73 -9.70 -5.27
N LEU A 28 -5.97 -9.26 -4.26
CA LEU A 28 -4.70 -9.87 -3.88
C LEU A 28 -4.96 -11.09 -3.00
N GLY A 29 -4.50 -12.25 -3.47
CA GLY A 29 -4.63 -13.51 -2.74
C GLY A 29 -3.77 -13.55 -1.47
N VAL A 30 -4.15 -14.38 -0.50
CA VAL A 30 -3.33 -14.60 0.70
C VAL A 30 -2.04 -15.30 0.30
N GLY A 31 -0.89 -14.73 0.70
CA GLY A 31 0.43 -15.30 0.39
C GLY A 31 0.86 -15.12 -1.07
N GLN A 32 0.08 -14.40 -1.89
CA GLN A 32 0.47 -14.06 -3.25
C GLN A 32 1.55 -12.99 -3.23
N GLN A 33 2.63 -13.21 -3.96
CA GLN A 33 3.68 -12.20 -4.12
C GLN A 33 3.23 -11.10 -5.08
N TYR A 34 3.53 -9.86 -4.71
CA TYR A 34 3.25 -8.68 -5.54
C TYR A 34 4.32 -7.61 -5.30
N SER A 35 4.34 -6.62 -6.19
CA SER A 35 5.09 -5.37 -6.05
C SER A 35 4.13 -4.19 -6.23
N LEU A 36 4.49 -3.04 -5.66
CA LEU A 36 3.72 -1.81 -5.77
C LEU A 36 4.56 -0.76 -6.48
N ASN A 37 4.01 -0.18 -7.54
CA ASN A 37 4.49 1.06 -8.13
C ASN A 37 3.42 2.13 -7.88
N ILE A 38 3.80 3.23 -7.23
CA ILE A 38 2.90 4.32 -6.87
C ILE A 38 3.39 5.58 -7.56
N THR A 39 2.55 6.13 -8.43
CA THR A 39 2.79 7.39 -9.11
C THR A 39 1.84 8.45 -8.57
N ASN A 40 2.29 9.70 -8.54
CA ASN A 40 1.47 10.82 -8.09
C ASN A 40 1.84 12.10 -8.86
N ASP A 41 0.88 13.02 -8.96
CA ASP A 41 1.00 14.32 -9.62
C ASP A 41 1.80 15.35 -8.79
N ILE A 42 1.85 15.16 -7.47
CA ILE A 42 2.60 15.99 -6.51
C ILE A 42 3.54 15.15 -5.63
N GLY A 43 4.50 15.79 -4.96
CA GLY A 43 5.40 15.12 -4.01
C GLY A 43 4.64 14.51 -2.83
N ILE A 44 4.81 13.20 -2.62
CA ILE A 44 4.23 12.44 -1.52
C ILE A 44 5.29 11.57 -0.84
N VAL A 45 5.01 11.15 0.39
CA VAL A 45 5.81 10.16 1.12
C VAL A 45 4.97 8.90 1.30
N VAL A 46 5.55 7.75 0.96
CA VAL A 46 4.89 6.45 1.06
C VAL A 46 5.62 5.57 2.06
N GLN A 47 4.85 4.89 2.90
CA GLN A 47 5.32 3.82 3.77
C GLN A 47 4.49 2.57 3.52
N TYR A 48 5.15 1.43 3.44
CA TYR A 48 4.50 0.13 3.38
C TYR A 48 4.67 -0.59 4.72
N GLY A 49 3.57 -1.15 5.23
CA GLY A 49 3.55 -1.91 6.47
C GLY A 49 2.77 -3.21 6.31
N ARG A 50 3.32 -4.30 6.85
CA ARG A 50 2.68 -5.61 6.89
C ARG A 50 2.73 -6.17 8.31
N MET A 51 1.61 -6.71 8.76
CA MET A 51 1.51 -7.49 9.98
C MET A 51 1.38 -8.96 9.61
N ASP A 52 2.19 -9.84 10.19
CA ASP A 52 1.98 -11.28 10.12
C ASP A 52 1.16 -11.74 11.32
N ILE A 53 -0.13 -12.00 11.07
CA ILE A 53 -1.09 -12.45 12.09
C ILE A 53 -0.88 -13.90 12.52
N ASN A 54 -0.06 -14.68 11.79
CA ASN A 54 0.19 -16.08 12.13
C ASN A 54 1.28 -16.24 13.20
N GLN A 55 2.05 -15.18 13.47
CA GLN A 55 3.05 -15.19 14.53
C GLN A 55 2.38 -14.83 15.87
N PRO A 56 2.70 -15.51 16.99
CA PRO A 56 2.10 -15.24 18.30
C PRO A 56 2.31 -13.81 18.81
N ASN A 57 3.40 -13.17 18.38
CA ASN A 57 3.75 -11.80 18.73
C ASN A 57 3.20 -10.74 17.76
N LEU A 58 2.42 -11.15 16.75
CA LEU A 58 1.91 -10.29 15.69
C LEU A 58 3.03 -9.48 15.03
N SER A 59 4.09 -10.14 14.56
CA SER A 59 5.27 -9.46 14.01
C SER A 59 4.91 -8.42 12.94
N TYR A 60 5.52 -7.24 13.04
CA TYR A 60 5.34 -6.13 12.10
C TYR A 60 6.60 -5.86 11.30
N LEU A 61 6.41 -5.65 10.01
CA LEU A 61 7.44 -5.14 9.10
C LEU A 61 6.96 -3.84 8.51
N ALA A 62 7.83 -2.84 8.47
CA ALA A 62 7.56 -1.58 7.80
C ALA A 62 8.80 -1.11 7.05
N THR A 63 8.59 -0.52 5.88
CA THR A 63 9.66 0.10 5.10
C THR A 63 9.17 1.39 4.46
N MET A 64 10.08 2.34 4.32
CA MET A 64 9.87 3.50 3.46
C MET A 64 9.87 3.07 2.00
N GLY A 65 9.04 3.71 1.19
CA GLY A 65 9.06 3.53 -0.25
C GLY A 65 10.37 4.04 -0.84
N PHE A 66 10.87 3.35 -1.86
CA PHE A 66 11.93 3.88 -2.71
C PHE A 66 11.32 4.91 -3.66
N ALA A 67 11.93 6.09 -3.74
CA ALA A 67 11.49 7.17 -4.62
C ALA A 67 12.52 7.37 -5.74
N GLU A 68 12.07 7.29 -6.99
CA GLU A 68 12.82 7.78 -8.15
C GLU A 68 12.38 9.22 -8.41
N GLY A 69 13.36 10.13 -8.51
CA GLY A 69 13.15 11.57 -8.69
C GLY A 69 13.16 11.99 -10.15
#